data_AF-A0A316UKD9-F1
#
_entry.id   AF-A0A316UKD9-F1
#
_cell.length_a   1.000
_cell.length_b   1.000
_cell.length_c   1.000
_cell.angle_alpha   90.00
_cell.angle_beta   90.00
_cell.angle_gamma   90.00
#
_symmetry.space_group_name_H-M   'P 1'
#
loop_
_entity.id
_entity.type
_entity.pdbx_description
1 polymer ?
#
loop_
_entity_poly.entity_id
_entity_poly.type
_entity_poly.pdbx_seq_one_letter_code
_entity_poly.pdbx_strand_id
1 'polypeptide(L)'
;MFRLQLASSLALLVIGSSLVLLFLPHLAAANHVTCTWTGPGTDRPDNYGFTKFCIAPQTHNGSTSAVFLCNGGVKVADWNFLRANVLEFRSPCAKNGYASDTICEHSDYWATCIQDDQGYSYCRFIKELDDCQWETLFTFQDLPATVSVYYK
;
A
#
# COMPACT_ATOMS: atom_id res chain seq x y z
N MET A 1 48.17 -48.23 -30.90
CA MET A 1 48.05 -47.76 -29.49
C MET A 1 48.04 -46.24 -29.52
N PHE A 2 47.23 -45.59 -28.67
CA PHE A 2 46.97 -44.13 -28.57
C PHE A 2 45.92 -43.54 -29.51
N ARG A 3 44.63 -43.75 -29.21
CA ARG A 3 43.56 -42.75 -29.42
C ARG A 3 42.37 -43.09 -28.52
N LEU A 4 42.33 -42.58 -27.29
CA LEU A 4 41.10 -42.41 -26.49
C LEU A 4 41.49 -41.69 -25.19
N GLN A 5 41.31 -40.37 -25.09
CA GLN A 5 41.26 -39.57 -23.85
C GLN A 5 41.38 -38.09 -24.20
N LEU A 6 40.33 -37.43 -24.71
CA LEU A 6 40.30 -35.95 -24.75
C LEU A 6 38.90 -35.33 -25.00
N ALA A 7 37.81 -36.09 -24.82
CA ALA A 7 36.47 -35.61 -25.18
C ALA A 7 35.46 -35.55 -24.00
N SER A 8 35.90 -35.62 -22.74
CA SER A 8 34.99 -35.67 -21.58
C SER A 8 35.11 -34.51 -20.59
N SER A 9 35.92 -33.49 -20.86
CA SER A 9 36.15 -32.39 -19.89
C SER A 9 35.49 -31.06 -20.23
N LEU A 10 34.92 -30.89 -21.45
CA LEU A 10 34.25 -29.64 -21.84
C LEU A 10 32.73 -29.62 -21.60
N ALA A 11 32.08 -30.76 -21.38
CA ALA A 11 30.62 -30.82 -21.23
C ALA A 11 30.11 -30.44 -19.82
N LEU A 12 30.95 -30.50 -18.79
CA LEU A 12 30.56 -30.20 -17.40
C LEU A 12 30.62 -28.71 -17.04
N LEU A 13 31.33 -27.88 -17.82
CA LEU A 13 31.47 -26.45 -17.54
C LEU A 13 30.31 -25.60 -18.06
N VAL A 14 29.53 -26.10 -19.02
CA VAL A 14 28.38 -25.37 -19.59
C VAL A 14 27.10 -25.58 -18.78
N ILE A 15 26.97 -26.70 -18.06
CA ILE A 15 25.79 -27.00 -17.24
C ILE A 15 25.83 -26.26 -15.88
N GLY A 16 27.01 -25.90 -15.39
CA GLY A 16 27.17 -25.19 -14.11
C GLY A 16 26.81 -23.70 -14.15
N SER A 17 26.88 -23.04 -15.31
CA SER A 17 26.68 -21.58 -15.40
C SER A 17 25.23 -21.16 -15.66
N SER A 18 24.35 -22.08 -16.08
CA SER A 18 22.95 -21.77 -16.40
C SER A 18 22.00 -21.88 -15.21
N LEU A 19 22.43 -22.47 -14.08
CA LEU A 19 21.56 -22.72 -12.92
C LEU A 19 21.50 -21.53 -11.93
N VAL A 20 22.41 -20.55 -12.05
CA VAL A 20 22.50 -19.43 -11.09
C VAL A 20 21.45 -18.33 -11.37
N LEU A 21 20.91 -18.26 -12.59
CA LEU A 21 19.88 -17.25 -12.94
C LEU A 21 18.45 -17.63 -12.52
N LEU A 22 18.20 -18.88 -12.12
CA LEU A 22 16.88 -19.34 -11.66
C LEU A 22 16.59 -19.02 -10.18
N PHE A 23 17.59 -18.51 -9.44
CA PHE A 23 17.45 -18.10 -8.05
C PHE A 23 17.65 -16.59 -7.87
N LEU A 24 17.32 -15.77 -8.87
CA LEU A 24 17.09 -14.35 -8.61
C LEU A 24 15.83 -14.28 -7.75
N PRO A 25 15.91 -13.97 -6.44
CA PRO A 25 14.71 -13.73 -5.67
C PRO A 25 13.97 -12.62 -6.41
N HIS A 26 12.74 -12.90 -6.83
CA HIS A 26 11.82 -11.82 -7.14
C HIS A 26 11.70 -11.04 -5.85
N LEU A 27 12.49 -9.97 -5.73
CA LEU A 27 12.27 -8.92 -4.77
C LEU A 27 10.85 -8.45 -5.08
N ALA A 28 9.90 -9.00 -4.33
CA ALA A 28 8.58 -8.43 -4.21
C ALA A 28 8.80 -7.09 -3.53
N ALA A 29 9.21 -6.11 -4.32
CA ALA A 29 9.10 -4.72 -3.96
C ALA A 29 7.60 -4.48 -3.86
N ALA A 30 7.05 -4.64 -2.65
CA ALA A 30 5.83 -3.94 -2.33
C ALA A 30 6.14 -2.47 -2.62
N ASN A 31 5.51 -1.92 -3.65
CA ASN A 31 5.71 -0.54 -4.06
C ASN A 31 5.08 0.34 -2.99
N HIS A 32 5.79 0.53 -1.89
CA HIS A 32 5.40 1.42 -0.82
C HIS A 32 5.56 2.85 -1.35
N VAL A 33 4.48 3.41 -1.88
CA VAL A 33 4.51 4.73 -2.50
C VAL A 33 4.16 5.80 -1.48
N THR A 34 4.74 6.98 -1.64
CA THR A 34 4.26 8.14 -0.89
C THR A 34 2.98 8.64 -1.54
N CYS A 35 1.92 8.84 -0.75
CA CYS A 35 0.62 9.32 -1.20
C CYS A 35 0.76 10.76 -1.75
N THR A 36 1.20 10.93 -3.00
CA THR A 36 1.47 12.26 -3.61
C THR A 36 0.49 12.61 -4.72
N TRP A 37 -0.28 11.63 -5.20
CA TRP A 37 -1.20 11.86 -6.30
C TRP A 37 -2.45 12.59 -5.80
N THR A 38 -2.65 13.81 -6.31
CA THR A 38 -3.81 14.66 -6.01
C THR A 38 -5.04 14.32 -6.86
N GLY A 39 -4.97 13.28 -7.71
CA GLY A 39 -6.10 12.83 -8.50
C GLY A 39 -6.69 13.93 -9.40
N PRO A 40 -8.03 13.96 -9.56
CA PRO A 40 -8.73 14.90 -10.43
C PRO A 40 -8.77 16.36 -9.90
N GLY A 41 -8.31 16.62 -8.67
CA GLY A 41 -8.23 17.97 -8.12
C GLY A 41 -8.19 17.98 -6.59
N THR A 42 -8.19 19.17 -6.00
CA THR A 42 -8.01 19.39 -4.55
C THR A 42 -9.31 19.43 -3.76
N ASP A 43 -10.47 19.36 -4.43
CA ASP A 43 -11.77 19.36 -3.77
C ASP A 43 -12.09 17.98 -3.17
N ARG A 44 -13.24 17.87 -2.50
CA ARG A 44 -13.70 16.61 -1.93
C ARG A 44 -13.93 15.55 -3.01
N PRO A 45 -13.58 14.27 -2.78
CA PRO A 45 -13.75 13.20 -3.77
C PRO A 45 -15.18 13.05 -4.31
N ASP A 46 -16.20 13.38 -3.51
CA ASP A 46 -17.60 13.35 -3.95
C ASP A 46 -17.89 14.30 -5.13
N ASN A 47 -17.18 15.43 -5.25
CA ASN A 47 -17.29 16.35 -6.39
C ASN A 47 -16.66 15.79 -7.68
N TYR A 48 -15.93 14.67 -7.59
CA TYR A 48 -15.33 13.97 -8.71
C TYR A 48 -15.99 12.61 -9.00
N GLY A 49 -17.14 12.34 -8.38
CA GLY A 49 -17.93 11.13 -8.55
C GLY A 49 -17.43 9.92 -7.79
N PHE A 50 -16.61 10.12 -6.74
CA PHE A 50 -16.25 9.04 -5.83
C PHE A 50 -17.38 8.79 -4.83
N THR A 51 -17.58 7.54 -4.46
CA THR A 51 -18.52 7.11 -3.41
C THR A 51 -17.77 6.93 -2.10
N LYS A 52 -18.32 7.47 -1.00
CA LYS A 52 -17.72 7.30 0.34
C LYS A 52 -17.80 5.83 0.77
N PHE A 53 -16.65 5.23 1.02
CA PHE A 53 -16.53 3.90 1.59
C PHE A 53 -16.82 3.93 3.10
N CYS A 54 -16.05 4.73 3.83
CA CYS A 54 -16.21 4.85 5.28
C CYS A 54 -15.56 6.13 5.83
N ILE A 55 -15.92 6.47 7.08
CA ILE A 55 -15.12 7.34 7.96
C ILE A 55 -14.58 6.43 9.05
N ALA A 56 -13.27 6.41 9.22
CA ALA A 56 -12.58 5.58 10.18
C ALA A 56 -12.03 6.45 11.32
N PRO A 57 -12.63 6.41 12.52
CA PRO A 57 -12.07 7.08 13.69
C PRO A 57 -10.76 6.43 14.13
N GLN A 58 -9.88 7.25 14.72
CA GLN A 58 -8.68 6.80 15.38
C GLN A 58 -9.03 5.92 16.59
N THR A 59 -8.43 4.73 16.65
CA THR A 59 -8.43 3.84 17.82
C THR A 59 -7.00 3.67 18.32
N HIS A 60 -6.79 3.86 19.61
CA HIS A 60 -5.46 3.70 20.19
C HIS A 60 -5.13 2.23 20.37
N ASN A 61 -3.94 1.83 19.95
CA ASN A 61 -3.38 0.51 20.19
C ASN A 61 -2.14 0.65 21.09
N GLY A 62 -2.39 0.99 22.36
CA GLY A 62 -1.34 1.35 23.33
C GLY A 62 -0.96 2.83 23.27
N SER A 63 0.23 3.15 23.82
CA SER A 63 0.73 4.53 23.91
C SER A 63 1.55 4.98 22.70
N THR A 64 1.92 4.05 21.81
CA THR A 64 2.87 4.32 20.73
C THR A 64 2.30 4.05 19.34
N SER A 65 1.06 3.58 19.19
CA SER A 65 0.50 3.33 17.86
C SER A 65 -0.99 3.59 17.82
N ALA A 66 -1.49 3.86 16.62
CA ALA A 66 -2.92 4.06 16.38
C ALA A 66 -3.35 3.29 15.14
N VAL A 67 -4.62 2.88 15.11
CA VAL A 67 -5.26 2.24 13.98
C VAL A 67 -6.54 2.98 13.62
N PHE A 68 -6.87 3.03 12.34
CA PHE A 68 -8.09 3.64 11.83
C PHE A 68 -9.00 2.55 11.30
N LEU A 69 -10.13 2.36 11.98
CA LEU A 69 -11.05 1.27 11.73
C LEU A 69 -12.37 1.82 11.18
N CYS A 70 -12.82 1.33 10.01
CA CYS A 70 -14.19 1.51 9.57
C CYS A 70 -15.16 0.72 10.47
N ASN A 71 -16.46 0.93 10.24
CA ASN A 71 -17.52 0.10 10.82
C ASN A 71 -17.24 -1.40 10.60
N GLY A 72 -17.46 -2.21 11.64
CA GLY A 72 -17.15 -3.64 11.60
C GLY A 72 -15.68 -3.99 11.87
N GLY A 73 -14.85 -3.03 12.27
CA GLY A 73 -13.45 -3.27 12.69
C GLY A 73 -12.47 -3.41 11.52
N VAL A 74 -12.88 -3.02 10.31
CA VAL A 74 -12.04 -3.10 9.11
C VAL A 74 -10.96 -2.02 9.17
N LYS A 75 -9.70 -2.44 9.31
CA LYS A 75 -8.54 -1.52 9.38
C LYS A 75 -8.17 -0.98 8.00
N VAL A 76 -8.28 0.34 7.82
CA VAL A 76 -7.93 1.06 6.57
C VAL A 76 -6.61 1.80 6.64
N ALA A 77 -6.20 2.23 7.83
CA ALA A 77 -4.91 2.86 8.04
C ALA A 77 -4.34 2.54 9.42
N ASP A 78 -3.04 2.74 9.58
CA ASP A 78 -2.36 2.68 10.86
C ASP A 78 -1.23 3.70 10.94
N TRP A 79 -0.87 4.06 12.17
CA TRP A 79 0.18 5.00 12.46
C TRP A 79 1.23 4.38 13.38
N ASN A 80 2.50 4.63 13.07
CA ASN A 80 3.65 4.13 13.82
C ASN A 80 3.75 2.59 13.83
N PHE A 81 3.33 1.92 12.73
CA PHE A 81 3.37 0.46 12.61
C PHE A 81 4.57 -0.02 11.79
N LEU A 82 4.70 0.35 10.51
CA LEU A 82 5.87 -0.05 9.69
C LEU A 82 7.03 0.92 9.88
N ARG A 83 6.75 2.20 10.14
CA ARG A 83 7.77 3.22 10.41
C ARG A 83 7.31 4.26 11.43
N ALA A 84 8.27 4.79 12.18
CA ALA A 84 7.99 5.75 13.22
C ALA A 84 7.35 7.04 12.68
N ASN A 85 6.28 7.50 13.33
CA ASN A 85 5.56 8.74 13.00
C ASN A 85 4.91 8.78 11.60
N VAL A 86 4.75 7.64 10.92
CA VAL A 86 4.14 7.59 9.59
C VAL A 86 2.71 7.08 9.70
N LEU A 87 1.79 7.77 9.02
CA LEU A 87 0.43 7.29 8.76
C LEU A 87 0.42 6.53 7.43
N GLU A 88 -0.01 5.27 7.44
CA GLU A 88 0.00 4.38 6.29
C GLU A 88 -1.41 3.89 5.99
N PHE A 89 -1.85 4.05 4.74
CA PHE A 89 -3.11 3.53 4.25
C PHE A 89 -2.86 2.18 3.57
N ARG A 90 -3.64 1.18 3.97
CA ARG A 90 -3.54 -0.17 3.40
C ARG A 90 -4.10 -0.19 1.97
N SER A 91 -3.70 -1.17 1.18
CA SER A 91 -4.29 -1.35 -0.14
C SER A 91 -5.77 -1.76 -0.05
N PRO A 92 -6.67 -1.16 -0.84
CA PRO A 92 -8.09 -1.53 -0.85
C PRO A 92 -8.34 -2.96 -1.31
N CYS A 93 -7.71 -3.38 -2.41
CA CYS A 93 -8.03 -4.59 -3.17
C CYS A 93 -6.84 -5.54 -3.37
N ALA A 94 -5.70 -5.28 -2.73
CA ALA A 94 -4.61 -6.25 -2.70
C ALA A 94 -5.00 -7.50 -1.90
N LYS A 95 -4.11 -8.48 -1.83
CA LYS A 95 -4.34 -9.68 -1.00
C LYS A 95 -4.56 -9.28 0.47
N ASN A 96 -5.74 -9.59 1.02
CA ASN A 96 -6.20 -9.14 2.34
C ASN A 96 -6.41 -7.62 2.44
N GLY A 97 -6.76 -6.97 1.33
CA GLY A 97 -7.24 -5.60 1.28
C GLY A 97 -8.52 -5.42 2.09
N TYR A 98 -8.89 -4.17 2.34
CA TYR A 98 -10.02 -3.86 3.21
C TYR A 98 -11.38 -3.79 2.49
N ALA A 99 -11.39 -3.77 1.16
CA ALA A 99 -12.61 -3.72 0.37
C ALA A 99 -13.10 -5.15 0.03
N SER A 100 -14.39 -5.29 -0.24
CA SER A 100 -14.95 -6.55 -0.71
C SER A 100 -14.64 -6.77 -2.19
N ASP A 101 -14.60 -8.04 -2.61
CA ASP A 101 -14.35 -8.42 -4.00
C ASP A 101 -15.31 -7.69 -4.97
N THR A 102 -16.59 -7.58 -4.62
CA THR A 102 -17.58 -6.86 -5.45
C THR A 102 -17.27 -5.38 -5.64
N ILE A 103 -16.71 -4.69 -4.63
CA ILE A 103 -16.31 -3.29 -4.80
C ILE A 103 -15.03 -3.24 -5.66
N CYS A 104 -14.10 -4.15 -5.42
CA CYS A 104 -12.83 -4.23 -6.15
C CYS A 104 -13.01 -4.56 -7.64
N GLU A 105 -14.01 -5.35 -8.02
CA GLU A 105 -14.36 -5.64 -9.42
C GLU A 105 -14.85 -4.42 -10.19
N HIS A 106 -15.23 -3.36 -9.50
CA HIS A 106 -15.89 -2.18 -10.08
C HIS A 106 -15.23 -0.86 -9.70
N SER A 107 -14.08 -0.89 -9.01
CA SER A 107 -13.42 0.33 -8.53
C SER A 107 -11.92 0.27 -8.77
N ASP A 108 -11.46 1.02 -9.77
CA ASP A 108 -10.02 1.13 -10.10
C ASP A 108 -9.33 2.21 -9.26
N TYR A 109 -10.10 3.19 -8.74
CA TYR A 109 -9.53 4.35 -8.06
C TYR A 109 -10.12 4.54 -6.68
N TRP A 110 -9.24 4.91 -5.76
CA TRP A 110 -9.59 5.14 -4.38
C TRP A 110 -9.05 6.49 -3.94
N ALA A 111 -9.68 7.07 -2.92
CA ALA A 111 -9.21 8.28 -2.29
C ALA A 111 -9.16 8.11 -0.78
N THR A 112 -8.08 8.59 -0.17
CA THR A 112 -7.88 8.64 1.27
C THR A 112 -7.73 10.10 1.68
N CYS A 113 -8.47 10.50 2.70
CA CYS A 113 -8.52 11.90 3.14
C CYS A 113 -8.26 11.99 4.64
N ILE A 114 -7.47 13.00 5.02
CA ILE A 114 -7.31 13.45 6.40
C ILE A 114 -7.94 14.84 6.54
N GLN A 115 -8.33 15.20 7.75
CA GLN A 115 -8.77 16.56 8.08
C GLN A 115 -7.74 17.25 8.95
N ASP A 116 -7.48 18.54 8.72
CA ASP A 116 -6.75 19.37 9.67
C ASP A 116 -7.66 19.87 10.82
N ASP A 117 -7.08 20.60 11.76
CA ASP A 117 -7.75 21.15 12.94
C ASP A 117 -8.85 22.18 12.57
N GLN A 118 -8.81 22.72 11.35
CA GLN A 118 -9.78 23.65 10.81
C GLN A 118 -10.88 22.95 10.00
N GLY A 119 -10.79 21.63 9.86
CA GLY A 119 -11.75 20.78 9.14
C GLY A 119 -11.54 20.75 7.62
N TYR A 120 -10.45 21.31 7.10
CA TYR A 120 -10.11 21.19 5.68
C TYR A 120 -9.66 19.76 5.37
N SER A 121 -10.23 19.19 4.32
CA SER A 121 -9.95 17.83 3.89
C SER A 121 -8.81 17.83 2.87
N TYR A 122 -7.71 17.13 3.17
CA TYR A 122 -6.62 16.88 2.24
C TYR A 122 -6.72 15.43 1.77
N CYS A 123 -6.95 15.25 0.47
CA CYS A 123 -7.14 13.94 -0.11
C CYS A 123 -5.95 13.56 -1.00
N ARG A 124 -5.68 12.25 -1.02
CA ARG A 124 -4.75 11.60 -1.94
C ARG A 124 -5.47 10.44 -2.60
N PHE A 125 -5.11 10.20 -3.84
CA PHE A 125 -5.71 9.17 -4.65
C PHE A 125 -4.71 8.04 -4.85
N ILE A 126 -5.21 6.82 -4.89
CA ILE A 126 -4.43 5.60 -5.04
C ILE A 126 -5.17 4.64 -5.97
N LYS A 127 -4.44 3.70 -6.57
CA LYS A 127 -5.08 2.56 -7.25
C LYS A 127 -5.53 1.51 -6.25
N GLU A 128 -6.39 0.63 -6.73
CA GLU A 128 -7.00 -0.46 -5.97
C GLU A 128 -5.97 -1.42 -5.35
N LEU A 129 -4.79 -1.58 -5.96
CA LEU A 129 -3.72 -2.45 -5.47
C LEU A 129 -2.60 -1.72 -4.72
N ASP A 130 -2.63 -0.39 -4.66
CA ASP A 130 -1.57 0.40 -4.02
C ASP A 130 -1.85 0.54 -2.52
N ASP A 131 -0.85 0.33 -1.67
CA ASP A 131 -0.79 0.96 -0.36
C ASP A 131 -0.06 2.31 -0.48
N CYS A 132 -0.21 3.20 0.50
CA CYS A 132 0.58 4.42 0.49
C CYS A 132 0.87 4.96 1.88
N GLN A 133 2.07 5.53 2.04
CA GLN A 133 2.45 6.30 3.23
C GLN A 133 2.10 7.77 3.02
N TRP A 134 1.52 8.42 4.02
CA TRP A 134 1.26 9.85 3.96
C TRP A 134 2.58 10.63 3.93
N GLU A 135 2.59 11.77 3.24
CA GLU A 135 3.79 12.60 3.07
C GLU A 135 4.30 13.19 4.39
N THR A 136 3.36 13.61 5.24
CA THR A 136 3.63 14.25 6.53
C THR A 136 3.93 13.22 7.61
N LEU A 137 4.93 13.50 8.45
CA LEU A 137 5.14 12.78 9.69
C LEU A 137 4.26 13.37 10.78
N PHE A 138 3.57 12.51 11.53
CA PHE A 138 2.67 12.92 12.60
C PHE A 138 3.27 12.55 13.94
N THR A 139 3.24 13.49 14.89
CA THR A 139 3.24 13.11 16.30
C THR A 139 1.88 12.53 16.67
N PHE A 140 1.77 11.92 17.85
CA PHE A 140 0.47 11.43 18.30
C PHE A 140 -0.55 12.57 18.49
N GLN A 141 -0.09 13.76 18.88
CA GLN A 141 -0.93 14.94 19.10
C GLN A 141 -1.45 15.53 17.79
N ASP A 142 -0.64 15.47 16.72
CA ASP A 142 -0.98 16.02 15.41
C ASP A 142 -1.71 15.01 14.50
N LEU A 143 -1.92 13.78 14.98
CA LEU A 143 -2.55 12.72 14.22
C LEU A 143 -4.04 13.06 13.99
N PRO A 144 -4.58 12.90 12.76
CA PRO A 144 -5.97 13.24 12.51
C PRO A 144 -6.91 12.35 13.31
N ALA A 145 -7.93 12.95 13.94
CA ALA A 145 -8.91 12.20 14.74
C ALA A 145 -9.71 11.18 13.91
N THR A 146 -9.87 11.42 12.61
CA THR A 146 -10.53 10.51 11.67
C THR A 146 -9.84 10.57 10.31
N VAL A 147 -9.98 9.49 9.54
CA VAL A 147 -9.68 9.48 8.10
C VAL A 147 -10.93 9.08 7.33
N SER A 148 -11.06 9.52 6.09
CA SER A 148 -12.16 9.13 5.20
C SER A 148 -11.63 8.39 3.98
N VAL A 149 -12.34 7.37 3.54
CA VAL A 149 -11.99 6.56 2.36
C VAL A 149 -13.13 6.60 1.36
N TYR A 150 -12.78 6.68 0.07
CA TYR A 150 -13.71 6.72 -1.05
C TYR A 150 -13.24 5.79 -2.18
N TYR A 151 -14.17 5.36 -3.03
CA TYR A 151 -13.92 4.51 -4.20
C TYR A 151 -14.65 5.00 -5.44
N LYS A 152 -14.12 4.67 -6.62
CA LYS A 152 -14.71 4.97 -7.92
C LYS A 152 -14.34 3.92 -8.95
#